data_AF-A0A944I7M1-F1
#
_entry.id   AF-A0A944I7M1-F1
#
_cell.length_a   1.000
_cell.length_b   1.000
_cell.length_c   1.000
_cell.angle_alpha   90.00
_cell.angle_beta   90.00
_cell.angle_gamma   90.00
#
_symmetry.space_group_name_H-M   'P 1'
#
loop_
_entity.id
_entity.type
_entity.pdbx_description
1 polymer ?
#
loop_
_entity_poly.entity_id
_entity_poly.type
_entity_poly.pdbx_seq_one_letter_code
_entity_poly.pdbx_strand_id
1 'polypeptide(L)'
;MSSRNSDIDFTFRHEVPVRATVDALAAAGWSLEEPLGLSYVVNDNDLYDWQSTTGDRTEEVLTLLDAPENAEYHVAVCIYHAQADTGGQLLFFPRRTACSFMPTINRRNLPGSRLFTDVAWYLHALVPPLLAVGLDGYEARDIGF
;
A
#
# COMPACT_ATOMS: atom_id res chain seq x y z
N MET A 1 -14.90 -21.44 -1.68
CA MET A 1 -14.54 -20.39 -0.70
C MET A 1 -15.10 -19.09 -1.24
N SER A 2 -15.92 -18.36 -0.49
CA SER A 2 -16.39 -17.03 -0.91
C SER A 2 -15.15 -16.13 -1.02
N SER A 3 -14.95 -15.56 -2.21
CA SER A 3 -13.91 -14.56 -2.43
C SER A 3 -14.43 -13.26 -1.82
N ARG A 4 -13.69 -12.69 -0.86
CA ARG A 4 -13.99 -11.37 -0.32
C ARG A 4 -12.86 -10.43 -0.70
N ASN A 5 -13.23 -9.29 -1.28
CA ASN A 5 -12.30 -8.21 -1.56
C ASN A 5 -12.36 -7.17 -0.46
N SER A 6 -11.21 -6.70 -0.01
CA SER A 6 -11.13 -5.56 0.91
C SER A 6 -10.09 -4.59 0.39
N ASP A 7 -10.43 -3.32 0.43
CA ASP A 7 -9.58 -2.23 -0.05
C ASP A 7 -9.86 -0.97 0.77
N ILE A 8 -8.84 -0.14 0.88
CA ILE A 8 -8.93 1.20 1.46
C ILE A 8 -8.35 2.17 0.44
N ASP A 9 -9.21 2.96 -0.17
CA ASP A 9 -8.84 4.00 -1.12
C ASP A 9 -8.56 5.30 -0.38
N PHE A 10 -7.42 5.92 -0.67
CA PHE A 10 -6.94 7.18 -0.10
C PHE A 10 -6.86 8.25 -1.19
N THR A 11 -7.22 9.48 -0.82
CA THR A 11 -7.10 10.67 -1.68
C THR A 11 -6.26 11.72 -0.99
N PHE A 12 -5.40 12.39 -1.74
CA PHE A 12 -4.46 13.40 -1.24
C PHE A 12 -4.77 14.76 -1.86
N ARG A 13 -4.49 15.84 -1.12
CA ARG A 13 -4.73 17.22 -1.60
C ARG A 13 -3.86 17.61 -2.79
N HIS A 14 -2.68 17.01 -2.87
CA HIS A 14 -1.67 17.25 -3.89
C HIS A 14 -1.03 15.92 -4.29
N GLU A 15 -0.24 15.93 -5.36
CA GLU A 15 0.56 14.77 -5.75
C GLU A 15 1.56 14.44 -4.62
N VAL A 16 1.57 13.18 -4.17
CA VAL A 16 2.45 12.72 -3.10
C VAL A 16 3.44 11.70 -3.66
N PRO A 17 4.77 11.92 -3.54
CA PRO A 17 5.74 10.89 -3.90
C PRO A 17 5.51 9.58 -3.12
N VAL A 18 5.75 8.45 -3.76
CA VAL A 18 5.72 7.13 -3.13
C VAL A 18 6.65 7.11 -1.92
N ARG A 19 7.86 7.67 -2.05
CA ARG A 19 8.81 7.81 -0.94
C ARG A 19 8.20 8.52 0.26
N ALA A 20 7.55 9.66 0.07
CA ALA A 20 6.97 10.43 1.17
C ALA A 20 5.91 9.62 1.93
N THR A 21 5.09 8.87 1.19
CA THR A 21 4.08 7.98 1.76
C THR A 21 4.72 6.84 2.55
N VAL A 22 5.73 6.18 1.99
CA VAL A 22 6.46 5.08 2.64
C VAL A 22 7.19 5.57 3.89
N ASP A 23 7.87 6.70 3.84
CA ASP A 23 8.60 7.27 4.98
C ASP A 23 7.66 7.59 6.15
N ALA A 24 6.47 8.16 5.84
CA ALA A 24 5.46 8.42 6.85
C ALA A 24 4.93 7.13 7.49
N LEU A 25 4.70 6.09 6.68
CA LEU A 25 4.27 4.77 7.17
C LEU A 25 5.38 4.08 7.96
N ALA A 26 6.65 4.24 7.58
CA ALA A 26 7.78 3.68 8.30
C ALA A 26 7.89 4.22 9.73
N ALA A 27 7.60 5.51 9.93
CA ALA A 27 7.49 6.11 11.26
C ALA A 27 6.38 5.49 12.13
N ALA A 28 5.42 4.79 11.52
CA ALA A 28 4.33 4.07 12.18
C ALA A 28 4.53 2.53 12.22
N GLY A 29 5.74 2.03 11.91
CA GLY A 29 6.08 0.61 12.05
C GLY A 29 5.84 -0.25 10.80
N TRP A 30 5.54 0.38 9.66
CA TRP A 30 5.50 -0.29 8.37
C TRP A 30 6.89 -0.39 7.74
N SER A 31 7.08 -1.35 6.84
CA SER A 31 8.31 -1.56 6.08
C SER A 31 7.98 -1.94 4.64
N LEU A 32 8.85 -1.60 3.70
CA LEU A 32 8.82 -2.15 2.34
C LEU A 32 9.35 -3.58 2.27
N GLU A 33 10.11 -4.00 3.27
CA GLU A 33 10.57 -5.38 3.39
C GLU A 33 9.46 -6.23 4.00
N GLU A 34 8.87 -7.07 3.16
CA GLU A 34 7.93 -8.12 3.50
C GLU A 34 8.66 -9.49 3.56
N PRO A 35 8.03 -10.56 4.06
CA PRO A 35 8.71 -11.85 4.28
C PRO A 35 9.44 -12.45 3.07
N LEU A 36 9.09 -12.08 1.83
CA LEU A 36 9.71 -12.51 0.58
C LEU A 36 10.69 -11.47 -0.01
N GLY A 37 10.92 -10.35 0.67
CA GLY A 37 11.82 -9.27 0.25
C GLY A 37 11.05 -7.97 -0.03
N LEU A 38 11.43 -7.27 -1.09
CA LEU A 38 10.77 -6.05 -1.55
C LEU A 38 10.07 -6.33 -2.87
N SER A 39 8.75 -6.11 -2.91
CA SER A 39 7.93 -6.31 -4.10
C SER A 39 7.35 -4.99 -4.60
N TYR A 40 7.49 -4.70 -5.90
CA TYR A 40 7.04 -3.45 -6.52
C TYR A 40 6.59 -3.64 -7.97
N VAL A 41 5.95 -2.62 -8.55
CA VAL A 41 5.60 -2.58 -9.97
C VAL A 41 5.58 -1.15 -10.50
N VAL A 42 6.02 -0.97 -11.74
CA VAL A 42 5.68 0.18 -12.60
C VAL A 42 4.84 -0.39 -13.73
N ASN A 43 3.57 0.01 -13.80
CA ASN A 43 2.62 -0.56 -14.75
C ASN A 43 2.55 0.31 -16.01
N ASP A 44 3.53 0.14 -16.89
CA ASP A 44 3.64 0.86 -18.18
C ASP A 44 2.94 0.13 -19.35
N ASN A 45 2.42 -1.08 -19.10
CA ASN A 45 1.88 -1.99 -20.11
C ASN A 45 0.50 -2.58 -19.76
N ASP A 46 -0.11 -2.14 -18.65
CA ASP A 46 -1.39 -2.63 -18.10
C ASP A 46 -1.41 -4.11 -17.68
N LEU A 47 -0.25 -4.77 -17.56
CA LEU A 47 -0.14 -6.17 -17.13
C LEU A 47 0.19 -6.35 -15.65
N TYR A 48 0.55 -5.26 -14.94
CA TYR A 48 0.96 -5.31 -13.54
C TYR A 48 2.07 -6.34 -13.26
N ASP A 49 3.15 -6.30 -14.06
CA ASP A 49 4.29 -7.21 -13.95
C ASP A 49 5.12 -6.95 -12.68
N TRP A 50 4.66 -7.52 -11.55
CA TRP A 50 5.33 -7.41 -10.25
C TRP A 50 6.77 -7.90 -10.31
N GLN A 51 7.67 -7.09 -9.74
CA GLN A 51 9.08 -7.37 -9.58
C GLN A 51 9.39 -7.62 -8.11
N SER A 52 10.34 -8.51 -7.83
CA SER A 52 10.86 -8.75 -6.48
C SER A 52 12.35 -8.48 -6.42
N THR A 53 12.81 -7.89 -5.33
CA THR A 53 14.21 -7.61 -5.05
C THR A 53 14.49 -7.67 -3.55
N THR A 54 15.71 -7.37 -3.14
CA THR A 54 16.17 -7.39 -1.76
C THR A 54 16.07 -6.00 -1.12
N GLY A 55 15.96 -5.95 0.22
CA GLY A 55 15.75 -4.69 0.95
C GLY A 55 16.86 -3.64 0.80
N ASP A 56 18.09 -4.06 0.46
CA ASP A 56 19.21 -3.17 0.16
C ASP A 56 19.01 -2.32 -1.13
N ARG A 57 18.00 -2.67 -1.94
CA ARG A 57 17.63 -1.93 -3.16
C ARG A 57 16.48 -0.93 -2.95
N THR A 58 16.04 -0.73 -1.70
CA THR A 58 14.92 0.17 -1.35
C THR A 58 15.05 1.56 -1.99
N GLU A 59 16.22 2.19 -1.87
CA GLU A 59 16.46 3.54 -2.41
C GLU A 59 16.35 3.61 -3.93
N GLU A 60 16.82 2.57 -4.63
CA GLU A 60 16.71 2.48 -6.08
C GLU A 60 15.25 2.31 -6.51
N VAL A 61 14.51 1.44 -5.83
CA VAL A 61 13.09 1.21 -6.13
C VAL A 61 12.27 2.47 -5.89
N LEU A 62 12.45 3.15 -4.75
CA LEU A 62 11.74 4.41 -4.49
C LEU A 62 12.08 5.49 -5.53
N THR A 63 13.36 5.59 -5.93
CA THR A 63 13.78 6.51 -7.00
C THR A 63 13.12 6.17 -8.34
N LEU A 64 13.00 4.89 -8.69
CA LEU A 64 12.32 4.43 -9.88
C LEU A 64 10.82 4.78 -9.86
N LEU A 65 10.13 4.49 -8.75
CA LEU A 65 8.67 4.71 -8.66
C LEU A 65 8.29 6.20 -8.70
N ASP A 66 9.15 7.06 -8.17
CA ASP A 66 9.01 8.52 -8.17
C ASP A 66 9.61 9.21 -9.39
N ALA A 67 10.20 8.46 -10.33
CA ALA A 67 10.79 9.02 -11.52
C ALA A 67 9.72 9.75 -12.38
N PRO A 68 9.98 10.97 -12.91
CA PRO A 68 9.00 11.74 -13.66
C PRO A 68 8.40 11.01 -14.86
N GLU A 69 9.19 10.17 -15.54
CA GLU A 69 8.74 9.31 -16.64
C GLU A 69 7.63 8.32 -16.24
N ASN A 70 7.56 7.99 -14.94
CA ASN A 70 6.57 7.07 -14.41
C ASN A 70 5.33 7.78 -13.86
N ALA A 71 5.27 9.12 -13.87
CA ALA A 71 4.21 9.94 -13.27
C ALA A 71 2.80 9.66 -13.81
N GLU A 72 2.68 9.16 -15.04
CA GLU A 72 1.41 8.82 -15.68
C GLU A 72 1.05 7.34 -15.56
N TYR A 73 1.92 6.51 -14.99
CA TYR A 73 1.68 5.09 -14.77
C TYR A 73 1.16 4.81 -13.36
N HIS A 74 0.41 3.72 -13.23
CA HIS A 74 0.20 3.13 -11.91
C HIS A 74 1.53 2.56 -11.40
N VAL A 75 1.82 2.80 -10.14
CA VAL A 75 2.99 2.21 -9.47
C VAL A 75 2.54 1.59 -8.17
N ALA A 76 3.13 0.47 -7.76
CA ALA A 76 2.76 -0.15 -6.49
C ALA A 76 3.97 -0.72 -5.75
N VAL A 77 3.80 -0.85 -4.44
CA VAL A 77 4.74 -1.50 -3.52
C VAL A 77 3.99 -2.38 -2.54
N CYS A 78 4.62 -3.43 -2.06
CA CYS A 78 4.15 -4.12 -0.87
C CYS A 78 4.66 -3.41 0.39
N ILE A 79 3.80 -3.27 1.40
CA ILE A 79 4.18 -2.82 2.74
C ILE A 79 3.79 -3.87 3.78
N TYR A 80 4.55 -3.95 4.86
CA TYR A 80 4.39 -4.95 5.90
C TYR A 80 4.62 -4.37 7.30
N HIS A 81 3.77 -4.72 8.25
CA HIS A 81 3.83 -4.29 9.63
C HIS A 81 4.29 -5.45 10.51
N ALA A 82 5.60 -5.55 10.74
CA ALA A 82 6.24 -6.72 11.36
C ALA A 82 5.67 -7.11 12.74
N GLN A 83 5.36 -6.13 13.59
CA GLN A 83 4.80 -6.40 14.93
C GLN A 83 3.39 -6.98 14.89
N ALA A 84 2.64 -6.70 13.82
CA ALA A 84 1.25 -7.15 13.67
C ALA A 84 1.12 -8.33 12.70
N ASP A 85 2.23 -8.78 12.11
CA ASP A 85 2.31 -9.85 11.13
C ASP A 85 1.26 -9.71 10.03
N THR A 86 1.21 -8.53 9.41
CA THR A 86 0.23 -8.24 8.37
C THR A 86 0.72 -7.15 7.42
N GLY A 87 0.22 -7.15 6.20
CA GLY A 87 0.66 -6.25 5.15
C GLY A 87 -0.29 -6.22 3.97
N GLY A 88 0.16 -5.59 2.91
CA GLY A 88 -0.63 -5.45 1.70
C GLY A 88 0.08 -4.69 0.61
N GLN A 89 -0.65 -4.53 -0.49
CA GLN A 89 -0.21 -3.76 -1.64
C GLN A 89 -0.69 -2.32 -1.48
N LEU A 90 0.19 -1.37 -1.75
CA LEU A 90 -0.12 0.05 -1.89
C LEU A 90 0.03 0.41 -3.36
N LEU A 91 -1.10 0.63 -4.04
CA LEU A 91 -1.20 0.96 -5.45
C LEU A 91 -1.44 2.46 -5.60
N PHE A 92 -0.50 3.19 -6.18
CA PHE A 92 -0.64 4.60 -6.50
C PHE A 92 -1.18 4.77 -7.92
N PHE A 93 -2.19 5.62 -8.04
CA PHE A 93 -2.77 5.99 -9.33
C PHE A 93 -1.87 7.01 -10.06
N PRO A 94 -2.05 7.20 -11.38
CA PRO A 94 -1.38 8.27 -12.13
C PRO A 94 -1.49 9.62 -11.40
N ARG A 95 -0.44 10.45 -11.49
CA ARG A 95 -0.29 11.72 -10.75
C ARG A 95 -0.25 11.62 -9.22
N ARG A 96 -0.39 10.43 -8.63
CA ARG A 96 -0.22 10.17 -7.18
C ARG A 96 -1.08 11.07 -6.28
N THR A 97 -2.24 11.50 -6.76
CA THR A 97 -3.26 12.19 -5.94
C THR A 97 -4.18 11.19 -5.22
N ALA A 98 -4.03 9.90 -5.50
CA ALA A 98 -4.74 8.82 -4.84
C ALA A 98 -3.87 7.56 -4.77
N CYS A 99 -4.14 6.72 -3.77
CA CYS A 99 -3.63 5.35 -3.72
C CYS A 99 -4.65 4.40 -3.10
N SER A 100 -4.58 3.12 -3.40
CA SER A 100 -5.39 2.07 -2.79
C SER A 100 -4.51 1.13 -2.00
N PHE A 101 -4.94 0.76 -0.80
CA PHE A 101 -4.32 -0.28 0.00
C PHE A 101 -5.18 -1.54 0.01
N MET A 102 -4.60 -2.67 -0.40
CA MET A 102 -5.25 -3.98 -0.38
C MET A 102 -4.51 -4.89 0.61
N PRO A 103 -5.17 -5.42 1.66
CA PRO A 103 -4.52 -6.27 2.66
C PRO A 103 -4.33 -7.69 2.13
N THR A 104 -3.23 -7.92 1.42
CA THR A 104 -2.92 -9.16 0.72
C THR A 104 -1.88 -10.04 1.43
N ILE A 105 -1.17 -9.51 2.42
CA ILE A 105 -0.12 -10.24 3.15
C ILE A 105 -0.60 -10.51 4.57
N ASN A 106 -0.70 -11.79 4.96
CA ASN A 106 -1.17 -12.22 6.28
C ASN A 106 -2.37 -11.40 6.77
N ARG A 107 -3.40 -11.29 5.91
CA ARG A 107 -4.53 -10.40 6.12
C ARG A 107 -5.11 -10.54 7.53
N ARG A 108 -5.15 -9.42 8.24
CA ARG A 108 -5.73 -9.35 9.58
C ARG A 108 -7.24 -9.47 9.48
N ASN A 109 -7.79 -10.46 10.18
CA ASN A 109 -9.22 -10.71 10.23
C ASN A 109 -9.83 -10.17 11.53
N LEU A 110 -11.10 -9.78 11.48
CA LEU A 110 -11.85 -9.28 12.63
C LEU A 110 -11.87 -10.34 13.76
N PRO A 111 -11.60 -9.98 15.02
CA PRO A 111 -11.69 -10.94 16.12
C PRO A 111 -13.05 -11.67 16.14
N GLY A 112 -13.00 -13.01 16.17
CA GLY A 112 -14.20 -13.85 16.12
C GLY A 112 -14.68 -14.21 14.71
N SER A 113 -14.03 -13.74 13.64
CA SER A 113 -14.29 -14.19 12.26
C SER A 113 -13.01 -14.33 11.45
N ARG A 114 -12.93 -15.38 10.63
CA ARG A 114 -11.86 -15.54 9.62
C ARG A 114 -12.26 -14.98 8.24
N LEU A 115 -13.51 -14.52 8.11
CA LEU A 115 -14.07 -14.06 6.85
C LEU A 115 -13.87 -12.56 6.67
N PHE A 116 -14.15 -11.78 7.70
CA PHE A 116 -14.12 -10.31 7.63
C PHE A 116 -12.73 -9.77 7.90
N THR A 117 -12.34 -8.76 7.14
CA THR A 117 -11.09 -8.03 7.36
C THR A 117 -11.25 -7.12 8.58
N ASP A 118 -10.20 -7.01 9.41
CA ASP A 118 -10.17 -6.03 10.50
C ASP A 118 -9.87 -4.63 9.95
N VAL A 119 -10.80 -4.08 9.18
CA VAL A 119 -10.66 -2.77 8.49
C VAL A 119 -10.37 -1.65 9.49
N ALA A 120 -10.97 -1.71 10.68
CA ALA A 120 -10.74 -0.73 11.74
C ALA A 120 -9.25 -0.68 12.17
N TRP A 121 -8.60 -1.84 12.28
CA TRP A 121 -7.17 -1.88 12.58
C TRP A 121 -6.33 -1.24 11.47
N TYR A 122 -6.59 -1.57 10.20
CA TYR A 122 -5.86 -0.97 9.08
C TYR A 122 -6.05 0.54 9.01
N LEU A 123 -7.28 1.04 9.20
CA LEU A 123 -7.53 2.48 9.24
C LEU A 123 -6.76 3.16 10.37
N HIS A 124 -6.73 2.56 11.57
CA HIS A 124 -5.96 3.10 12.69
C HIS A 124 -4.45 3.09 12.41
N ALA A 125 -3.94 2.10 11.69
CA ALA A 125 -2.51 1.96 11.39
C ALA A 125 -2.05 2.78 10.17
N LEU A 126 -2.94 3.10 9.22
CA LEU A 126 -2.61 3.79 7.97
C LEU A 126 -3.01 5.28 7.98
N VAL A 127 -4.18 5.63 8.52
CA VAL A 127 -4.69 7.01 8.39
C VAL A 127 -3.82 8.04 9.11
N PRO A 128 -3.40 7.85 10.38
CA PRO A 128 -2.59 8.85 11.08
C PRO A 128 -1.28 9.25 10.38
N PRO A 129 -0.41 8.32 9.92
CA PRO A 129 0.77 8.71 9.16
C PRO A 129 0.43 9.35 7.81
N LEU A 130 -0.63 8.92 7.13
CA LEU A 130 -1.03 9.50 5.84
C LEU A 130 -1.55 10.94 5.96
N LEU A 131 -2.16 11.31 7.10
CA LEU A 131 -2.52 12.71 7.39
C LEU A 131 -1.29 13.63 7.35
N ALA A 132 -0.12 13.15 7.76
CA ALA A 132 1.11 13.95 7.76
C ALA A 132 1.62 14.27 6.35
N VAL A 133 1.23 13.50 5.33
CA VAL A 133 1.62 13.71 3.92
C VAL A 133 0.49 14.28 3.07
N GLY A 134 -0.59 14.75 3.71
CA GLY A 134 -1.65 15.49 3.02
C GLY A 134 -2.85 14.65 2.58
N LEU A 135 -3.13 13.53 3.28
CA LEU A 135 -4.39 12.81 3.13
C LEU A 135 -5.58 13.77 3.32
N ASP A 136 -6.50 13.74 2.37
CA ASP A 136 -7.72 14.56 2.36
C ASP A 136 -8.97 13.73 2.68
N GLY A 137 -9.01 12.48 2.22
CA GLY A 137 -10.14 11.58 2.45
C GLY A 137 -9.78 10.12 2.22
N TYR A 138 -10.61 9.23 2.74
CA TYR A 138 -10.49 7.79 2.51
C TYR A 138 -11.87 7.13 2.36
N GLU A 139 -11.92 6.02 1.63
CA GLU A 139 -13.06 5.11 1.55
C GLU A 139 -12.57 3.69 1.86
N ALA A 140 -13.30 2.94 2.67
CA ALA A 140 -12.92 1.57 3.04
C ALA A 140 -14.06 0.59 2.75
N ARG A 141 -13.72 -0.54 2.13
CA ARG A 141 -14.69 -1.56 1.68
C ARG A 141 -14.24 -2.96 2.11
N ASP A 142 -15.22 -3.80 2.47
CA ASP A 142 -15.05 -5.26 2.62
C ASP A 142 -16.30 -5.94 2.04
N ILE A 143 -16.17 -6.46 0.82
CA ILE A 143 -17.29 -6.96 0.00
C ILE A 143 -17.09 -8.46 -0.23
N GLY A 144 -18.15 -9.25 -0.04
CA GLY A 144 -18.15 -10.68 -0.35
C GLY A 144 -18.96 -11.00 -1.61
N PHE A 145 -18.48 -11.97 -2.37
CA PHE A 145 -19.13 -12.52 -3.57
C PHE A 145 -19.56 -13.97 -3.34
#